data_AF-A0A7J6NQ75-F1
#
_entry.id   AF-A0A7J6NQ75-F1
#
_cell.length_a   1.000
_cell.length_b   1.000
_cell.length_c   1.000
_cell.angle_alpha   90.00
_cell.angle_beta   90.00
_cell.angle_gamma   90.00
#
_symmetry.space_group_name_H-M   'P 1'
#
loop_
_entity.id
_entity.type
_entity.pdbx_description
1 polymer ?
#
loop_
_entity_poly.entity_id
_entity_poly.type
_entity_poly.pdbx_seq_one_letter_code
_entity_poly.pdbx_strand_id
1 'polypeptide(L)'
;PQLIEFVLSNPKFFPGLHNASQPRTSKGLQSLDPQRQLEAIWHAMSAYIQEILESGKGVRIEHFGAFTFEPLVAPYGNPKNFRSSALRLRPCFVPDDHFKATLRRYAGKEETPVREGSIYQQGINMMYLNKVPIAAGLFLKTQVVVDGVKALFKGVQNLSSRDYNMDLDFKFCRVQILEGDLK
;
A
#
# COMPACT_ATOMS: atom_id res chain seq x y z
N PRO A 1 4.23 12.43 11.06
CA PRO A 1 3.39 11.22 11.19
C PRO A 1 4.10 10.17 12.05
N GLN A 2 3.41 9.60 13.05
CA GLN A 2 3.95 8.65 14.04
C GLN A 2 4.81 7.53 13.43
N LEU A 3 4.45 7.04 12.23
CA LEU A 3 5.19 6.00 11.51
C LEU A 3 6.61 6.45 11.07
N ILE A 4 6.72 7.62 10.46
CA ILE A 4 8.00 8.12 9.92
C ILE A 4 8.98 8.41 11.05
N GLU A 5 8.49 9.04 12.11
CA GLU A 5 9.26 9.27 13.33
C GLU A 5 9.72 7.94 13.95
N PHE A 6 8.82 6.96 14.09
CA PHE A 6 9.17 5.64 14.59
C PHE A 6 10.26 4.96 13.76
N VAL A 7 10.18 5.01 12.43
CA VAL A 7 11.20 4.44 11.54
C VAL A 7 12.56 5.13 11.75
N LEU A 8 12.60 6.47 11.74
CA LEU A 8 13.84 7.24 11.85
C LEU A 8 14.46 7.20 13.24
N SER A 9 13.67 7.05 14.30
CA SER A 9 14.18 6.85 15.67
C SER A 9 14.79 5.45 15.88
N ASN A 10 14.58 4.51 14.95
CA ASN A 10 14.99 3.11 15.08
C ASN A 10 15.86 2.62 13.90
N PRO A 11 16.96 3.32 13.52
CA PRO A 11 17.70 3.05 12.28
C PRO A 11 18.37 1.67 12.26
N LYS A 12 18.65 1.07 13.44
CA LYS A 12 19.17 -0.30 13.55
C LYS A 12 18.15 -1.35 13.05
N PHE A 13 16.86 -1.10 13.27
CA PHE A 13 15.77 -2.00 12.86
C PHE A 13 15.30 -1.72 11.42
N PHE A 14 15.52 -0.49 10.96
CA PHE A 14 15.16 -0.02 9.62
C PHE A 14 16.40 0.52 8.87
N PRO A 15 17.40 -0.32 8.56
CA PRO A 15 18.61 0.14 7.88
C PRO A 15 18.31 0.49 6.41
N GLY A 16 19.08 1.43 5.86
CA GLY A 16 18.99 1.82 4.46
C GLY A 16 19.42 3.26 4.21
N LEU A 17 19.50 3.63 2.93
CA LEU A 17 19.93 4.97 2.51
C LEU A 17 18.96 6.07 2.92
N HIS A 18 17.71 5.71 3.20
CA HIS A 18 16.67 6.66 3.63
C HIS A 18 16.97 7.35 4.97
N ASN A 19 17.85 6.78 5.80
CA ASN A 19 18.24 7.31 7.12
C ASN A 19 19.18 8.54 7.05
N ALA A 20 19.70 8.86 5.87
CA ALA A 20 20.56 10.01 5.67
C ALA A 20 19.99 10.92 4.58
N SER A 21 20.40 12.19 4.61
CA SER A 21 20.11 13.14 3.53
C SER A 21 20.80 12.68 2.25
N GLN A 22 20.03 12.41 1.19
CA GLN A 22 20.56 11.90 -0.07
C GLN A 22 20.63 13.00 -1.13
N PRO A 23 21.71 13.01 -1.95
CA PRO A 23 21.80 13.94 -3.07
C PRO A 23 20.72 13.63 -4.10
N ARG A 24 20.18 14.69 -4.71
CA ARG A 24 19.20 14.59 -5.80
C ARG A 24 19.91 14.20 -7.09
N THR A 25 19.23 13.45 -7.95
CA THR A 25 19.75 13.05 -9.28
C THR A 25 19.74 14.22 -10.28
N SER A 26 18.87 15.21 -10.07
CA SER A 26 18.85 16.45 -10.85
C SER A 26 19.79 17.50 -10.26
N LYS A 27 20.48 18.24 -11.13
CA LYS A 27 21.40 19.31 -10.74
C LYS A 27 20.63 20.51 -10.19
N GLY A 28 21.12 21.10 -9.11
CA GLY A 28 20.57 22.33 -8.51
C GLY A 28 19.44 22.11 -7.49
N LEU A 29 18.96 20.88 -7.30
CA LEU A 29 18.02 20.57 -6.23
C LEU A 29 18.76 20.30 -4.92
N GLN A 30 18.26 20.89 -3.83
CA GLN A 30 18.77 20.62 -2.49
C GLN A 30 18.42 19.19 -2.06
N SER A 31 19.32 18.58 -1.29
CA SER A 31 19.05 17.32 -0.60
C SER A 31 17.94 17.49 0.44
N LEU A 32 17.11 16.47 0.61
CA LEU A 32 16.07 16.46 1.64
C LEU A 32 16.64 15.84 2.92
N ASP A 33 16.30 16.41 4.07
CA ASP A 33 16.53 15.72 5.34
C ASP A 33 15.75 14.38 5.39
N PRO A 34 16.17 13.40 6.22
CA PRO A 34 15.56 12.06 6.23
C PRO A 34 14.04 12.05 6.44
N GLN A 35 13.52 12.97 7.26
CA GLN A 35 12.08 13.05 7.51
C GLN A 35 11.33 13.52 6.27
N ARG A 36 11.72 14.67 5.69
CA ARG A 36 11.11 15.17 4.45
C ARG A 36 11.28 14.20 3.30
N GLN A 37 12.38 13.46 3.27
CA GLN A 37 12.63 12.41 2.28
C GLN A 37 11.60 11.27 2.39
N LEU A 38 11.35 10.73 3.58
CA LEU A 38 10.33 9.69 3.77
C LEU A 38 8.91 10.20 3.54
N GLU A 39 8.60 11.44 3.95
CA GLU A 39 7.31 12.08 3.67
C GLU A 39 7.10 12.23 2.14
N ALA A 40 8.11 12.70 1.42
CA ALA A 40 8.07 12.82 -0.04
C ALA A 40 7.89 11.45 -0.71
N ILE A 41 8.60 10.41 -0.24
CA ILE A 41 8.44 9.02 -0.71
C ILE A 41 6.99 8.55 -0.48
N TRP A 42 6.44 8.76 0.72
CA TRP A 42 5.07 8.36 1.04
C TRP A 42 4.05 9.04 0.13
N HIS A 43 4.18 10.35 -0.07
CA HIS A 43 3.27 11.12 -0.91
C HIS A 43 3.36 10.76 -2.39
N ALA A 44 4.57 10.61 -2.94
CA ALA A 44 4.76 10.22 -4.33
C ALA A 44 4.30 8.77 -4.60
N MET A 45 4.56 7.86 -3.65
CA MET A 45 4.04 6.50 -3.69
C MET A 45 2.51 6.49 -3.71
N SER A 46 1.88 7.28 -2.84
CA SER A 46 0.43 7.38 -2.76
C SER A 46 -0.19 7.89 -4.06
N ALA A 47 0.37 8.95 -4.64
CA ALA A 47 -0.07 9.45 -5.94
C ALA A 47 0.11 8.42 -7.06
N TYR A 48 1.23 7.71 -7.09
CA TYR A 48 1.48 6.65 -8.06
C TYR A 48 0.49 5.49 -7.95
N ILE A 49 0.14 5.07 -6.72
CA ILE A 49 -0.88 4.04 -6.50
C ILE A 49 -2.24 4.53 -7.00
N GLN A 50 -2.60 5.78 -6.70
CA GLN A 50 -3.85 6.38 -7.17
C GLN A 50 -3.95 6.36 -8.70
N GLU A 51 -2.91 6.79 -9.42
CA GLU A 51 -2.88 6.76 -10.90
C GLU A 51 -3.09 5.35 -11.46
N ILE A 52 -2.51 4.34 -10.82
CA ILE A 52 -2.70 2.94 -11.25
C ILE A 52 -4.14 2.49 -11.01
N LEU A 53 -4.71 2.81 -9.85
CA LEU A 53 -6.10 2.49 -9.52
C LEU A 53 -7.07 3.17 -10.50
N GLU A 54 -6.85 4.44 -10.82
CA GLU A 54 -7.65 5.20 -11.80
C GLU A 54 -7.56 4.60 -13.21
N SER A 55 -6.45 3.91 -13.53
CA SER A 55 -6.32 3.15 -14.79
C SER A 55 -7.06 1.80 -14.80
N GLY A 56 -7.78 1.46 -13.73
CA GLY A 56 -8.54 0.22 -13.59
C GLY A 56 -7.69 -1.00 -13.20
N LYS A 57 -6.48 -0.78 -12.69
CA LYS A 57 -5.55 -1.83 -12.28
C LYS A 57 -5.39 -1.82 -10.77
N GLY A 58 -5.06 -2.96 -10.17
CA GLY A 58 -4.74 -3.02 -8.74
C GLY A 58 -3.23 -2.95 -8.49
N VAL A 59 -2.84 -2.52 -7.29
CA VAL A 59 -1.44 -2.46 -6.84
C VAL A 59 -1.22 -3.30 -5.61
N ARG A 60 -0.21 -4.18 -5.66
CA ARG A 60 0.27 -4.96 -4.51
C ARG A 60 1.53 -4.34 -3.91
N ILE A 61 1.49 -4.15 -2.60
CA ILE A 61 2.61 -3.77 -1.76
C ILE A 61 3.01 -5.00 -0.95
N GLU A 62 4.27 -5.41 -1.12
CA GLU A 62 4.84 -6.56 -0.43
C GLU A 62 4.80 -6.39 1.09
N HIS A 63 4.40 -7.44 1.81
CA HIS A 63 4.31 -7.48 3.28
C HIS A 63 3.28 -6.50 3.88
N PHE A 64 2.39 -5.96 3.06
CA PHE A 64 1.33 -5.06 3.50
C PHE A 64 -0.04 -5.49 2.94
N GLY A 65 -0.19 -5.52 1.62
CA GLY A 65 -1.50 -5.84 1.02
C GLY A 65 -1.65 -5.34 -0.40
N ALA A 66 -2.86 -5.40 -0.91
CA ALA A 66 -3.21 -4.95 -2.25
C ALA A 66 -4.35 -3.93 -2.21
N PHE A 67 -4.15 -2.82 -2.90
CA PHE A 67 -5.23 -1.93 -3.31
C PHE A 67 -5.79 -2.50 -4.61
N THR A 68 -7.05 -2.91 -4.60
CA THR A 68 -7.68 -3.60 -5.72
C THR A 68 -9.16 -3.23 -5.78
N PHE A 69 -9.88 -3.89 -6.67
CA PHE A 69 -11.32 -3.77 -6.77
C PHE A 69 -11.97 -5.11 -6.45
N GLU A 70 -13.20 -5.08 -5.98
CA GLU A 70 -14.00 -6.28 -5.86
C GLU A 70 -15.34 -6.08 -6.57
N PRO A 71 -15.87 -7.14 -7.21
CA PRO A 71 -17.16 -7.06 -7.86
C PRO A 71 -18.29 -6.96 -6.84
N LEU A 72 -19.12 -5.94 -7.00
CA LEU A 72 -20.45 -5.86 -6.44
C LEU A 72 -21.41 -6.56 -7.42
N VAL A 73 -21.92 -7.72 -7.00
CA VAL A 73 -23.05 -8.34 -7.68
C VAL A 73 -24.27 -7.48 -7.35
N ALA A 74 -24.84 -6.81 -8.36
CA ALA A 74 -26.13 -6.15 -8.19
C ALA A 74 -27.18 -7.20 -7.73
N PRO A 75 -28.09 -6.89 -6.79
CA PRO A 75 -29.04 -7.86 -6.23
C PRO A 75 -29.96 -8.55 -7.26
N TYR A 76 -30.00 -8.04 -8.51
CA TYR A 76 -30.79 -8.59 -9.62
C TYR A 76 -29.93 -9.14 -10.78
N GLY A 77 -28.61 -9.17 -10.64
CA GLY A 77 -27.70 -9.68 -11.67
C GLY A 77 -27.64 -11.20 -11.66
N ASN A 78 -27.81 -11.84 -12.82
CA ASN A 78 -27.65 -13.28 -12.94
C ASN A 78 -26.15 -13.65 -12.74
N PRO A 79 -25.78 -14.36 -11.66
CA PRO A 79 -24.39 -14.69 -11.35
C PRO A 79 -23.73 -15.65 -12.37
N LYS A 80 -24.49 -16.16 -13.35
CA LYS A 80 -23.97 -16.98 -14.46
C LYS A 80 -23.72 -16.18 -15.74
N ASN A 81 -24.19 -14.93 -15.84
CA ASN A 81 -24.06 -14.07 -17.03
C ASN A 81 -23.39 -12.74 -16.69
N PHE A 82 -22.06 -12.76 -16.54
CA PHE A 82 -21.21 -11.61 -16.22
C PHE A 82 -21.08 -10.55 -17.32
N ARG A 83 -21.65 -10.79 -18.51
CA ARG A 83 -21.56 -9.87 -19.67
C ARG A 83 -22.58 -8.73 -19.64
N SER A 84 -23.50 -8.70 -18.67
CA SER A 84 -24.42 -7.57 -18.52
C SER A 84 -23.76 -6.43 -17.76
N SER A 85 -24.14 -5.20 -18.11
CA SER A 85 -23.78 -3.90 -17.54
C SER A 85 -23.99 -3.73 -16.01
N ALA A 86 -24.16 -4.82 -15.26
CA ALA A 86 -24.46 -4.87 -13.84
C ALA A 86 -23.25 -5.14 -12.92
N LEU A 87 -22.06 -5.44 -13.48
CA LEU A 87 -20.86 -5.63 -12.68
C LEU A 87 -20.31 -4.26 -12.25
N ARG A 88 -20.68 -3.81 -11.05
CA ARG A 88 -20.06 -2.64 -10.42
C ARG A 88 -18.82 -3.10 -9.68
N LEU A 89 -17.72 -2.38 -9.78
CA LEU A 89 -16.52 -2.65 -8.99
C LEU A 89 -16.46 -1.64 -7.83
N ARG A 90 -16.17 -2.09 -6.61
CA ARG A 90 -15.81 -1.18 -5.51
C ARG A 90 -14.32 -1.30 -5.19
N PRO A 91 -13.62 -0.18 -4.96
CA PRO A 91 -12.25 -0.23 -4.47
C PRO A 91 -12.23 -0.87 -3.08
N CYS A 92 -11.20 -1.66 -2.81
CA CYS A 92 -10.95 -2.22 -1.50
C CYS A 92 -9.45 -2.43 -1.27
N PHE A 93 -9.09 -2.46 0.01
CA PHE A 93 -7.77 -2.89 0.44
C PHE A 93 -7.86 -4.31 0.99
N VAL A 94 -6.94 -5.17 0.57
CA VAL A 94 -6.84 -6.56 1.02
C VAL A 94 -5.47 -6.75 1.68
N PRO A 95 -5.41 -6.94 3.01
CA PRO A 95 -4.13 -7.17 3.69
C PRO A 95 -3.52 -8.49 3.20
N ASP A 96 -2.19 -8.56 3.09
CA ASP A 96 -1.52 -9.82 2.77
C ASP A 96 -1.34 -10.70 4.02
N ASP A 97 -0.94 -11.96 3.85
CA ASP A 97 -0.89 -12.91 4.97
C ASP A 97 0.11 -12.50 6.06
N HIS A 98 1.20 -11.83 5.68
CA HIS A 98 2.17 -11.29 6.64
C HIS A 98 1.56 -10.17 7.47
N PHE A 99 0.85 -9.24 6.84
CA PHE A 99 0.21 -8.14 7.56
C PHE A 99 -1.01 -8.61 8.36
N LYS A 100 -1.83 -9.52 7.82
CA LYS A 100 -2.93 -10.19 8.53
C LYS A 100 -2.44 -10.83 9.83
N ALA A 101 -1.29 -11.49 9.82
CA ALA A 101 -0.71 -12.10 11.03
C ALA A 101 -0.36 -11.09 12.13
N THR A 102 -0.23 -9.79 11.80
CA THR A 102 -0.05 -8.73 12.79
C THR A 102 -1.36 -8.16 13.34
N LEU A 103 -2.49 -8.44 12.69
CA LEU A 103 -3.81 -7.90 13.01
C LEU A 103 -4.63 -8.93 13.80
N ARG A 104 -4.45 -8.96 15.13
CA ARG A 104 -5.02 -10.00 16.01
C ARG A 104 -6.55 -10.10 15.99
N ARG A 105 -7.25 -9.00 15.73
CA ARG A 105 -8.71 -8.91 15.72
C ARG A 105 -9.30 -8.88 14.32
N TYR A 106 -8.46 -8.93 13.28
CA TYR A 106 -8.94 -8.96 11.91
C TYR A 106 -9.66 -10.28 11.64
N ALA A 107 -10.98 -10.21 11.55
CA ALA A 107 -11.85 -11.37 11.33
C ALA A 107 -11.70 -11.98 9.92
N GLY A 108 -10.88 -11.37 9.06
CA GLY A 108 -10.90 -11.62 7.62
C GLY A 108 -12.08 -10.91 6.96
N LYS A 109 -11.95 -10.67 5.65
CA LYS A 109 -13.17 -10.62 4.83
C LYS A 109 -13.70 -12.04 4.73
N GLU A 110 -15.01 -12.23 4.77
CA GLU A 110 -15.60 -13.52 4.38
C GLU A 110 -15.02 -13.93 3.02
N GLU A 111 -14.12 -14.91 3.04
CA GLU A 111 -13.59 -15.49 1.82
C GLU A 111 -14.73 -16.31 1.24
N THR A 112 -15.46 -15.74 0.28
CA THR A 112 -16.38 -16.53 -0.53
C THR A 112 -15.57 -17.70 -1.07
N PRO A 113 -15.97 -18.97 -0.79
CA PRO A 113 -15.13 -20.13 -1.05
C PRO A 113 -14.65 -20.13 -2.50
N VAL A 114 -13.38 -20.49 -2.69
CA VAL A 114 -12.72 -20.57 -3.99
C VAL A 114 -13.46 -21.58 -4.86
N ARG A 115 -14.49 -21.12 -5.57
CA ARG A 115 -15.12 -21.86 -6.65
C ARG A 115 -14.25 -21.65 -7.88
N GLU A 116 -13.90 -22.73 -8.58
CA GLU A 116 -13.24 -22.65 -9.88
C GLU A 116 -14.03 -21.69 -10.78
N GLY A 117 -13.36 -20.67 -11.33
CA GLY A 117 -14.00 -19.54 -12.01
C GLY A 117 -14.29 -18.32 -11.12
N SER A 118 -13.69 -18.23 -9.93
CA SER A 118 -13.86 -17.06 -9.06
C SER A 118 -13.39 -15.78 -9.76
N ILE A 119 -14.34 -14.85 -9.89
CA ILE A 119 -14.20 -13.49 -10.41
C ILE A 119 -13.08 -12.69 -9.70
N TYR A 120 -12.65 -13.12 -8.50
CA TYR A 120 -11.55 -12.52 -7.75
C TYR A 120 -10.19 -12.67 -8.43
N GLN A 121 -10.04 -13.63 -9.35
CA GLN A 121 -8.79 -13.88 -10.08
C GLN A 121 -8.84 -13.46 -11.57
N GLN A 122 -10.03 -13.25 -12.16
CA GLN A 122 -10.19 -13.22 -13.62
C GLN A 122 -10.52 -11.85 -14.25
N GLY A 123 -10.20 -10.72 -13.61
CA GLY A 123 -10.55 -9.42 -14.22
C GLY A 123 -9.73 -8.19 -13.86
N ILE A 124 -8.96 -8.21 -12.76
CA ILE A 124 -8.22 -7.02 -12.33
C ILE A 124 -6.74 -7.27 -12.56
N ASN A 125 -6.16 -6.50 -13.47
CA ASN A 125 -4.74 -6.56 -13.75
C ASN A 125 -3.98 -6.03 -12.51
N MET A 126 -3.48 -6.97 -11.71
CA MET A 126 -2.71 -6.69 -10.50
C MET A 126 -1.24 -6.51 -10.84
N MET A 127 -0.65 -5.42 -10.37
CA MET A 127 0.77 -5.12 -10.55
C MET A 127 1.46 -4.85 -9.21
N TYR A 128 2.74 -5.20 -9.12
CA TYR A 128 3.56 -4.87 -7.94
C TYR A 128 3.91 -3.38 -7.93
N LEU A 129 4.05 -2.81 -6.74
CA LEU A 129 4.48 -1.42 -6.56
C LEU A 129 5.86 -1.20 -7.20
N ASN A 130 5.86 -0.53 -8.35
CA ASN A 130 7.07 -0.14 -9.06
C ASN A 130 7.66 1.15 -8.46
N LYS A 131 8.91 1.07 -8.02
CA LYS A 131 9.61 2.13 -7.29
C LYS A 131 10.38 3.08 -8.21
N VAL A 132 10.59 2.70 -9.46
CA VAL A 132 11.29 3.49 -10.48
C VAL A 132 10.57 4.83 -10.78
N PRO A 133 9.27 4.86 -11.11
CA PRO A 133 8.59 6.13 -11.40
C PRO A 133 8.51 7.04 -10.16
N ILE A 134 8.37 6.46 -8.97
CA ILE A 134 8.39 7.19 -7.70
C ILE A 134 9.76 7.88 -7.52
N ALA A 135 10.86 7.14 -7.74
CA ALA A 135 12.22 7.68 -7.65
C ALA A 135 12.49 8.76 -8.69
N ALA A 136 12.02 8.57 -9.93
CA ALA A 136 12.15 9.55 -11.00
C ALA A 136 11.41 10.86 -10.67
N GLY A 137 10.15 10.79 -10.22
CA GLY A 137 9.36 11.96 -9.83
C GLY A 137 9.94 12.71 -8.63
N LEU A 138 10.66 12.00 -7.76
CA LEU A 138 11.36 12.59 -6.62
C LEU A 138 12.82 12.95 -6.92
N PHE A 139 13.35 12.77 -8.13
CA PHE A 139 14.77 12.97 -8.40
C PHE A 139 15.69 12.32 -7.35
N LEU A 140 15.33 11.12 -6.88
CA LEU A 140 16.11 10.33 -5.92
C LEU A 140 16.68 9.11 -6.63
N LYS A 141 17.77 8.55 -6.10
CA LYS A 141 18.22 7.22 -6.53
C LYS A 141 17.16 6.19 -6.18
N THR A 142 16.88 5.25 -7.08
CA THR A 142 15.88 4.19 -6.88
C THR A 142 16.10 3.43 -5.56
N GLN A 143 17.36 3.18 -5.18
CA GLN A 143 17.67 2.49 -3.93
C GLN A 143 17.17 3.22 -2.68
N VAL A 144 17.16 4.56 -2.68
CA VAL A 144 16.66 5.36 -1.54
C VAL A 144 15.16 5.13 -1.36
N VAL A 145 14.42 5.09 -2.47
CA VAL A 145 12.97 4.81 -2.47
C VAL A 145 12.71 3.35 -2.09
N VAL A 146 13.49 2.40 -2.60
CA VAL A 146 13.39 0.98 -2.22
C VAL A 146 13.55 0.80 -0.71
N ASP A 147 14.62 1.36 -0.15
CA ASP A 147 14.89 1.26 1.28
C ASP A 147 13.82 1.98 2.11
N GLY A 148 13.39 3.16 1.68
CA GLY A 148 12.36 3.94 2.38
C GLY A 148 11.00 3.24 2.40
N VAL A 149 10.53 2.74 1.25
CA VAL A 149 9.27 1.97 1.16
C VAL A 149 9.34 0.71 2.02
N LYS A 150 10.46 -0.03 1.97
CA LYS A 150 10.67 -1.22 2.80
C LYS A 150 10.63 -0.88 4.29
N ALA A 151 11.28 0.21 4.70
CA ALA A 151 11.31 0.66 6.08
C ALA A 151 9.93 1.09 6.59
N LEU A 152 9.16 1.83 5.78
CA LEU A 152 7.81 2.27 6.09
C LEU A 152 6.89 1.07 6.36
N PHE A 153 6.80 0.10 5.44
CA PHE A 153 5.89 -1.03 5.62
C PHE A 153 6.36 -2.02 6.68
N LYS A 154 7.68 -2.20 6.87
CA LYS A 154 8.20 -2.93 8.03
C LYS A 154 7.85 -2.22 9.34
N GLY A 155 7.86 -0.89 9.35
CA GLY A 155 7.43 -0.06 10.47
C GLY A 155 5.95 -0.28 10.80
N VAL A 156 5.08 -0.29 9.79
CA VAL A 156 3.65 -0.61 9.94
C VAL A 156 3.46 -1.98 10.59
N GLN A 157 4.15 -3.02 10.12
CA GLN A 157 4.07 -4.35 10.73
C GLN A 157 4.55 -4.39 12.18
N ASN A 158 5.63 -3.64 12.50
CA ASN A 158 6.17 -3.59 13.86
C ASN A 158 5.23 -2.87 14.83
N LEU A 159 4.61 -1.77 14.39
CA LEU A 159 3.64 -1.05 15.19
C LEU A 159 2.35 -1.86 15.36
N SER A 160 1.87 -2.48 14.28
CA SER A 160 0.67 -3.32 14.27
C SER A 160 0.80 -4.52 15.20
N SER A 161 1.93 -5.24 15.14
CA SER A 161 2.17 -6.41 16.01
C SER A 161 2.27 -6.09 17.51
N ARG A 162 2.46 -4.80 17.85
CA ARG A 162 2.47 -4.26 19.22
C ARG A 162 1.15 -3.60 19.61
N ASP A 163 0.09 -3.81 18.83
CA ASP A 163 -1.26 -3.28 19.06
C ASP A 163 -1.33 -1.73 19.07
N TYR A 164 -0.41 -1.03 18.38
CA TYR A 164 -0.52 0.41 18.21
C TYR A 164 -1.60 0.77 17.20
N ASN A 165 -2.43 1.75 17.55
CA ASN A 165 -3.35 2.37 16.62
C ASN A 165 -2.58 3.20 15.59
N MET A 166 -2.97 3.11 14.33
CA MET A 166 -2.36 3.85 13.23
C MET A 166 -3.41 4.33 12.24
N ASP A 167 -3.21 5.53 11.71
CA ASP A 167 -3.96 6.07 10.56
C ASP A 167 -2.96 6.30 9.42
N LEU A 168 -3.06 5.46 8.38
CA LEU A 168 -2.23 5.55 7.19
C LEU A 168 -2.99 6.29 6.10
N ASP A 169 -2.69 7.59 5.96
CA ASP A 169 -3.32 8.46 4.95
C ASP A 169 -2.57 8.37 3.61
N PHE A 170 -3.17 7.69 2.63
CA PHE A 170 -2.69 7.59 1.25
C PHE A 170 -3.27 8.67 0.33
N LYS A 171 -3.91 9.72 0.86
CA LYS A 171 -4.66 10.77 0.13
C LYS A 171 -5.91 10.29 -0.63
N PHE A 172 -5.83 9.17 -1.32
CA PHE A 172 -6.97 8.56 -2.03
C PHE A 172 -7.77 7.58 -1.15
N CYS A 173 -7.17 7.09 -0.07
CA CYS A 173 -7.84 6.31 0.96
C CYS A 173 -7.11 6.44 2.30
N ARG A 174 -7.80 6.05 3.38
CA ARG A 174 -7.19 5.84 4.70
C ARG A 174 -7.25 4.36 5.04
N VAL A 175 -6.15 3.84 5.55
CA VAL A 175 -6.08 2.49 6.10
C VAL A 175 -5.86 2.64 7.59
N GLN A 176 -6.88 2.30 8.39
CA GLN A 176 -6.84 2.48 9.82
C GLN A 176 -6.61 1.14 10.51
N ILE A 177 -5.66 1.11 11.43
CA ILE A 177 -5.41 -0.03 12.30
C ILE A 177 -5.85 0.42 13.69
N LEU A 178 -6.92 -0.19 14.20
CA LEU A 178 -7.54 0.18 15.47
C LEU A 178 -7.73 -1.07 16.31
N GLU A 179 -7.09 -1.12 17.48
CA GLU A 179 -7.15 -2.24 18.42
C GLU A 179 -6.81 -3.60 17.79
N GLY A 180 -5.87 -3.61 16.83
CA GLY A 180 -5.47 -4.83 16.12
C GLY A 180 -6.45 -5.31 15.06
N ASP A 181 -7.41 -4.48 14.66
CA ASP A 181 -8.32 -4.69 13.53
C ASP A 181 -8.06 -3.67 12.42
N LEU A 182 -8.45 -4.02 11.19
CA LEU A 182 -8.32 -3.19 9.99
C LEU A 182 -9.67 -2.54 9.66
N LYS A 183 -9.71 -1.20 9.63
CA LYS A 183 -10.92 -0.42 9.32
C LYS A 183 -10.73 0.48 8.11
#